data_AF-A0A5B7HAF4-F1
#
_entry.id   AF-A0A5B7HAF4-F1
#
_cell.length_a   1.000
_cell.length_b   1.000
_cell.length_c   1.000
_cell.angle_alpha   90.00
_cell.angle_beta   90.00
_cell.angle_gamma   90.00
#
_symmetry.space_group_name_H-M   'P 1'
#
loop_
_entity.id
_entity.type
_entity.pdbx_description
1 polymer ?
#
loop_
_entity_poly.entity_id
_entity_poly.type
_entity_poly.pdbx_seq_one_letter_code
_entity_poly.pdbx_strand_id
1 'polypeptide(L)'
;MASPTGRLSGKRCMVTAAAQGIGRATVEAFLREGAALVVAVDINAEKLNELTSDRVVRRVLDVRDGEGIKALAMDHPDIDVLFNCAG
;
A
#
# COMPACT_ATOMS: atom_id res chain seq x y z
N MET A 1 13.55 0.81 -19.70
CA MET A 1 12.60 0.32 -18.67
C MET A 1 11.64 -0.65 -19.35
N ALA A 2 11.28 -1.76 -18.71
CA ALA A 2 10.28 -2.68 -19.27
C ALA A 2 8.91 -1.97 -19.32
N SER A 3 8.14 -2.17 -20.39
CA SER A 3 6.78 -1.64 -20.47
C SER A 3 5.88 -2.32 -19.42
N PRO A 4 4.98 -1.60 -18.74
CA PRO A 4 4.06 -2.22 -17.78
C PRO A 4 3.22 -3.28 -18.47
N THR A 5 3.10 -4.46 -17.85
CA THR A 5 2.28 -5.56 -18.40
C THR A 5 0.85 -5.54 -17.86
N GLY A 6 0.55 -4.64 -16.92
CA GLY A 6 -0.79 -4.45 -16.36
C GLY A 6 -1.17 -5.57 -15.37
N ARG A 7 -0.19 -6.18 -14.71
CA ARG A 7 -0.39 -7.39 -13.88
C ARG A 7 -1.34 -7.17 -12.71
N LEU A 8 -1.48 -5.92 -12.27
CA LEU A 8 -2.33 -5.52 -11.16
C LEU A 8 -3.54 -4.71 -11.64
N SER A 9 -3.84 -4.75 -12.94
CA SER A 9 -4.97 -4.02 -13.51
C SER A 9 -6.27 -4.33 -12.76
N GLY A 10 -6.91 -3.30 -12.21
CA GLY A 10 -8.17 -3.42 -11.47
C GLY A 10 -8.03 -3.92 -10.02
N LYS A 11 -6.82 -4.28 -9.57
CA LYS A 11 -6.59 -4.88 -8.25
C LYS A 11 -6.48 -3.84 -7.14
N ARG A 12 -6.95 -4.22 -5.95
CA ARG A 12 -6.78 -3.48 -4.71
C ARG A 12 -5.63 -4.10 -3.92
N CYS A 13 -4.61 -3.32 -3.63
CA CYS A 13 -3.40 -3.80 -2.99
C CYS A 13 -3.17 -3.13 -1.65
N MET A 14 -2.56 -3.82 -0.70
CA MET A 14 -2.09 -3.26 0.57
C MET A 14 -0.58 -3.46 0.67
N VAL A 15 0.13 -2.41 1.08
CA VAL A 15 1.59 -2.41 1.25
C VAL A 15 1.91 -1.89 2.65
N THR A 16 2.67 -2.66 3.42
CA THR A 16 3.21 -2.22 4.73
C THR A 16 4.61 -1.60 4.57
N ALA A 17 5.09 -0.85 5.56
CA ALA A 17 6.33 -0.05 5.46
C ALA A 17 6.38 0.83 4.19
N ALA A 18 5.23 1.38 3.82
CA ALA A 18 5.00 1.99 2.51
C ALA A 18 5.60 3.40 2.36
N ALA A 19 6.07 4.04 3.43
CA ALA A 19 6.47 5.44 3.39
C ALA A 19 7.83 5.66 2.73
N GLN A 20 8.69 4.63 2.68
CA GLN A 20 10.05 4.75 2.16
C GLN A 20 10.63 3.43 1.63
N GLY A 21 11.81 3.51 1.02
CA GLY A 21 12.58 2.32 0.62
C GLY A 21 11.82 1.38 -0.29
N ILE A 22 11.90 0.08 -0.01
CA ILE A 22 11.25 -0.97 -0.81
C ILE A 22 9.74 -0.83 -0.78
N GLY A 23 9.12 -0.56 0.38
CA GLY A 23 7.67 -0.42 0.46
C GLY A 23 7.14 0.72 -0.42
N ARG A 24 7.80 1.90 -0.39
CA ARG A 24 7.45 3.02 -1.30
C ARG A 24 7.64 2.65 -2.76
N ALA A 25 8.78 2.07 -3.12
CA ALA A 25 9.05 1.64 -4.49
C ALA A 25 8.00 0.63 -4.98
N THR A 26 7.50 -0.24 -4.09
CA THR A 26 6.42 -1.18 -4.39
C THR A 26 5.08 -0.50 -4.59
N VAL A 27 4.70 0.49 -3.77
CA VAL A 27 3.48 1.29 -4.02
C VAL A 27 3.52 1.90 -5.41
N GLU A 28 4.63 2.54 -5.77
CA GLU A 28 4.81 3.16 -7.10
C GLU A 28 4.77 2.11 -8.22
N ALA A 29 5.39 0.95 -8.02
CA ALA A 29 5.34 -0.15 -8.98
C ALA A 29 3.92 -0.69 -9.16
N PHE A 30 3.15 -0.84 -8.08
CA PHE A 30 1.78 -1.34 -8.14
C PHE A 30 0.87 -0.38 -8.90
N LEU A 31 1.02 0.93 -8.67
CA LEU A 31 0.31 1.96 -9.41
C LEU A 31 0.65 1.94 -10.92
N ARG A 32 1.94 1.72 -11.26
CA ARG A 32 2.39 1.57 -12.66
C ARG A 32 1.83 0.30 -13.32
N GLU A 33 1.67 -0.78 -12.56
CA GLU A 33 1.10 -2.05 -13.04
C GLU A 33 -0.45 -2.07 -13.06
N GLY A 34 -1.08 -0.91 -12.85
CA GLY A 34 -2.53 -0.75 -13.06
C GLY A 34 -3.40 -1.04 -11.84
N ALA A 35 -2.81 -1.13 -10.63
CA ALA A 35 -3.61 -1.23 -9.40
C ALA A 35 -4.68 -0.13 -9.37
N ALA A 36 -5.93 -0.54 -9.13
CA ALA A 36 -7.06 0.37 -9.00
C ALA A 36 -6.93 1.21 -7.73
N LEU A 37 -6.42 0.58 -6.66
CA LEU A 37 -6.21 1.21 -5.37
C LEU A 37 -4.99 0.58 -4.67
N VAL A 38 -4.19 1.39 -3.99
CA VAL A 38 -3.14 0.94 -3.09
C VAL A 38 -3.35 1.53 -1.70
N VAL A 39 -3.52 0.68 -0.69
CA VAL A 39 -3.52 1.06 0.72
C VAL A 39 -2.09 1.04 1.23
N ALA A 40 -1.51 2.22 1.41
CA ALA A 40 -0.15 2.42 1.90
C ALA A 40 -0.18 2.55 3.43
N VAL A 41 0.43 1.58 4.12
CA VAL A 41 0.45 1.46 5.58
C VAL A 41 1.86 1.69 6.09
N ASP A 42 2.02 2.61 7.05
CA ASP A 42 3.29 2.90 7.70
C ASP A 42 3.07 3.60 9.06
N ILE A 43 4.09 3.62 9.92
CA ILE A 43 4.08 4.41 11.16
C ILE A 43 4.40 5.88 10.91
N ASN A 44 5.10 6.20 9.82
CA ASN A 44 5.53 7.56 9.52
C ASN A 44 4.48 8.32 8.69
N ALA A 45 3.63 9.08 9.39
CA ALA A 45 2.57 9.88 8.78
C ALA A 45 3.09 10.93 7.79
N GLU A 46 4.19 11.61 8.13
CA GLU A 46 4.76 12.68 7.30
C GLU A 46 5.22 12.15 5.93
N LYS A 47 5.98 11.06 5.93
CA LYS A 47 6.46 10.43 4.70
C LYS A 47 5.34 9.76 3.90
N LEU A 48 4.33 9.19 4.56
CA LEU A 48 3.14 8.71 3.86
C LEU A 48 2.42 9.81 3.09
N ASN A 49 2.41 11.05 3.61
CA ASN A 49 1.76 12.18 2.94
C ASN A 49 2.48 12.62 1.66
N GLU A 50 3.73 12.20 1.43
CA GLU A 50 4.44 12.42 0.17
C GLU A 50 3.88 11.57 -0.98
N LEU A 51 3.08 10.54 -0.70
CA LEU A 51 2.36 9.76 -1.72
C LEU A 51 1.11 10.52 -2.15
N THR A 52 1.20 11.23 -3.28
CA THR A 52 0.17 12.19 -3.75
C THR A 52 -0.83 11.62 -4.76
N SER A 53 -0.79 10.33 -5.08
CA SER A 53 -1.72 9.75 -6.07
C SER A 53 -3.13 9.55 -5.51
N ASP A 54 -4.15 9.91 -6.29
CA ASP A 54 -5.57 9.67 -5.95
C ASP A 54 -5.93 8.18 -5.81
N ARG A 55 -5.10 7.30 -6.37
CA ARG A 55 -5.23 5.85 -6.22
C ARG A 55 -4.57 5.31 -4.95
N VAL A 56 -4.08 6.18 -4.07
CA VAL A 56 -3.43 5.79 -2.81
C VAL A 56 -4.25 6.23 -1.60
N VAL A 57 -4.60 5.25 -0.78
CA VAL A 57 -5.15 5.46 0.56
C VAL A 57 -4.02 5.34 1.56
N ARG A 58 -3.79 6.39 2.35
CA ARG A 58 -2.75 6.41 3.39
C ARG A 58 -3.35 5.97 4.72
N ARG A 59 -2.64 5.09 5.42
CA ARG A 59 -3.02 4.55 6.74
C ARG A 59 -1.82 4.59 7.68
N VAL A 60 -1.93 5.39 8.73
CA VAL A 60 -0.91 5.44 9.77
C VAL A 60 -1.21 4.32 10.76
N LEU A 61 -0.33 3.31 10.85
CA LEU A 61 -0.51 2.16 11.72
C LEU A 61 0.84 1.52 12.05
N ASP A 62 1.04 1.19 13.33
CA ASP A 62 2.09 0.25 13.75
C ASP A 62 1.62 -1.18 13.49
N VAL A 63 2.29 -1.90 12.62
CA VAL A 63 1.94 -3.29 12.25
C VAL A 63 2.18 -4.30 13.37
N ARG A 64 2.64 -3.85 14.55
CA ARG A 64 2.69 -4.65 15.79
C ARG A 64 1.41 -4.51 16.62
N ASP A 65 0.55 -3.52 16.31
CA ASP A 65 -0.74 -3.34 16.97
C ASP A 65 -1.79 -4.28 16.37
N GLY A 66 -2.06 -5.39 17.08
CA GLY A 66 -2.99 -6.41 16.63
C GLY A 66 -4.44 -5.92 16.48
N GLU A 67 -4.90 -4.98 17.30
CA GLU A 67 -6.26 -4.43 17.17
C GLU A 67 -6.35 -3.47 15.99
N GLY A 68 -5.33 -2.63 15.79
CA GLY A 68 -5.22 -1.77 14.63
C GLY A 68 -5.16 -2.55 13.31
N ILE A 69 -4.46 -3.69 13.27
CA ILE A 69 -4.45 -4.58 12.10
C ILE A 69 -5.84 -5.15 11.81
N LYS A 70 -6.57 -5.59 12.84
CA LYS A 70 -7.94 -6.11 12.67
C LYS A 70 -8.88 -5.03 12.14
N ALA A 71 -8.81 -3.83 12.69
CA ALA A 71 -9.61 -2.69 12.21
C ALA A 71 -9.30 -2.36 10.75
N LEU A 72 -8.01 -2.30 10.39
CA LEU A 72 -7.58 -2.04 9.02
C LEU A 72 -8.09 -3.11 8.04
N ALA A 73 -8.08 -4.39 8.43
CA ALA A 73 -8.62 -5.47 7.61
C ALA A 73 -10.14 -5.38 7.44
N MET A 74 -10.87 -4.94 8.46
CA MET A 74 -12.32 -4.72 8.38
C MET A 74 -12.69 -3.52 7.49
N ASP A 75 -11.89 -2.45 7.51
CA ASP A 75 -12.09 -1.27 6.65
C ASP A 75 -11.80 -1.54 5.17
N HIS A 76 -10.99 -2.58 4.89
CA HIS A 76 -10.56 -2.97 3.55
C HIS A 76 -10.76 -4.47 3.30
N PRO A 77 -12.01 -4.97 3.30
CA PRO A 77 -12.31 -6.40 3.20
C PRO A 77 -12.04 -6.99 1.81
N ASP A 78 -11.78 -6.15 0.81
CA ASP A 78 -11.68 -6.45 -0.61
C ASP A 78 -10.25 -6.29 -1.17
N ILE A 79 -9.23 -6.46 -0.33
CA ILE A 79 -7.83 -6.49 -0.77
C ILE A 79 -7.53 -7.77 -1.54
N ASP A 80 -7.03 -7.64 -2.77
CA ASP A 80 -6.59 -8.76 -3.60
C ASP A 80 -5.14 -9.19 -3.29
N VAL A 81 -4.28 -8.23 -2.93
CA VAL A 81 -2.84 -8.43 -2.77
C VAL A 81 -2.34 -7.74 -1.51
N LEU A 82 -1.69 -8.49 -0.63
CA LEU A 82 -0.97 -7.97 0.53
C LEU A 82 0.53 -8.12 0.34
N PHE A 83 1.28 -7.02 0.42
CA PHE A 83 2.73 -7.02 0.46
C PHE A 83 3.22 -6.69 1.88
N ASN A 84 3.62 -7.74 2.61
CA ASN A 84 4.23 -7.65 3.92
C ASN A 84 5.72 -7.28 3.78
N CYS A 85 6.03 -5.99 3.90
CA CYS A 85 7.38 -5.45 3.74
C CYS A 85 7.96 -4.91 5.06
N ALA A 86 7.13 -4.60 6.05
CA ALA A 86 7.62 -4.19 7.36
C ALA A 86 8.48 -5.30 7.99
N GLY A 87 9.61 -4.90 8.54
CA GLY A 87 10.62 -5.76 9.16
C GLY A 87 11.63 -4.94 9.95
#